data_AF-A0A4Q5YNG5-F1
#
_entry.id   AF-A0A4Q5YNG5-F1
#
_cell.length_a   1.000
_cell.length_b   1.000
_cell.length_c   1.000
_cell.angle_alpha   90.00
_cell.angle_beta   90.00
_cell.angle_gamma   90.00
#
_symmetry.space_group_name_H-M   'P 1'
#
loop_
_entity.id
_entity.type
_entity.pdbx_description
1 polymer ?
#
loop_
_entity_poly.entity_id
_entity_poly.type
_entity_poly.pdbx_seq_one_letter_code
_entity_poly.pdbx_strand_id
1 'polypeptide(L)'
;MSFLNDLTRGQISGGAFPLHDILNNACYYPASGFDGRPIRYCNLIAQNLDIQNFIYCDFAVDANALRAQQEDFTGYRLVGTRELQPSDLVPNGWQQVLPPSINKEQYMQTIKDPKTSFAHWLVYERAPDFGTEHGPDRFSLLYIRGEGVATYQALFWSNHAAPKVLVVTEHGFGGWCADFGAVGAPLNWVSQNNVNGILPYVMFNNGALAWPNYRQIGEWNGFTIWEYMGPEGE
;
A
#
# COMPACT_ATOMS: atom_id res chain seq x y z
N MET A 1 20.90 -5.80 -3.19
CA MET A 1 21.01 -4.35 -2.96
C MET A 1 19.77 -3.69 -3.53
N SER A 2 19.22 -2.70 -2.83
CA SER A 2 18.00 -2.00 -3.25
C SER A 2 18.28 -1.06 -4.42
N PHE A 3 17.41 -1.04 -5.43
CA PHE A 3 17.49 -0.04 -6.52
C PHE A 3 17.38 1.41 -5.99
N LEU A 4 16.73 1.61 -4.83
CA LEU A 4 16.58 2.92 -4.21
C LEU A 4 17.92 3.54 -3.80
N ASN A 5 18.92 2.71 -3.49
CA ASN A 5 20.24 3.16 -3.03
C ASN A 5 21.02 3.88 -4.13
N ASP A 6 20.72 3.57 -5.40
CA ASP A 6 21.42 4.15 -6.56
C ASP A 6 20.77 5.44 -7.07
N LEU A 7 19.60 5.82 -6.53
CA LEU A 7 18.84 6.98 -6.99
C LEU A 7 19.38 8.29 -6.39
N THR A 8 19.65 9.26 -7.26
CA THR A 8 19.90 10.65 -6.86
C THR A 8 18.59 11.42 -6.69
N ARG A 9 18.63 12.55 -5.96
CA ARG A 9 17.48 13.47 -5.86
C ARG A 9 16.93 13.86 -7.24
N GLY A 10 17.80 14.14 -8.21
CA GLY A 10 17.40 14.51 -9.57
C GLY A 10 16.70 13.37 -10.33
N GLN A 11 17.16 12.13 -10.16
CA GLN A 11 16.50 10.96 -10.74
C GLN A 11 15.14 10.69 -10.09
N ILE A 12 15.01 10.91 -8.77
CA ILE A 12 13.72 10.76 -8.08
C ILE A 12 12.72 11.79 -8.61
N SER A 13 13.11 13.07 -8.68
CA SER A 13 12.20 14.16 -9.04
C SER A 13 11.86 14.23 -10.54
N GLY A 14 12.78 13.79 -11.42
CA GLY A 14 12.64 13.99 -12.88
C GLY A 14 13.05 12.81 -13.76
N GLY A 15 13.48 11.68 -13.20
CA GLY A 15 13.80 10.47 -13.96
C GLY A 15 12.55 9.68 -14.38
N ALA A 16 12.73 8.50 -14.98
CA ALA A 16 11.61 7.59 -15.22
C ALA A 16 11.06 7.03 -13.89
N PHE A 17 9.74 6.90 -13.75
CA PHE A 17 9.15 6.30 -12.55
C PHE A 17 9.33 4.78 -12.59
N PRO A 18 10.02 4.17 -11.60
CA PRO A 18 10.35 2.74 -11.64
C PRO A 18 9.17 1.89 -11.14
N LEU A 19 8.03 1.96 -11.84
CA LEU A 19 6.76 1.34 -11.42
C LEU A 19 6.92 -0.15 -11.07
N HIS A 20 7.59 -0.93 -11.92
CA HIS A 20 7.76 -2.36 -11.71
C HIS A 20 8.52 -2.65 -10.40
N ASP A 21 9.60 -1.92 -10.14
CA ASP A 21 10.40 -2.07 -8.91
C ASP A 21 9.62 -1.63 -7.67
N ILE A 22 8.74 -0.61 -7.80
CA ILE A 22 7.88 -0.13 -6.71
C ILE A 22 6.80 -1.14 -6.34
N LEU A 23 6.20 -1.81 -7.33
CA LEU A 23 5.17 -2.84 -7.08
C LEU A 23 5.77 -4.15 -6.54
N ASN A 24 7.06 -4.40 -6.80
CA ASN A 24 7.75 -5.59 -6.31
C ASN A 24 7.98 -5.51 -4.79
N ASN A 25 7.72 -6.63 -4.10
CA ASN A 25 7.77 -6.74 -2.63
C ASN A 25 7.09 -5.55 -1.91
N ALA A 26 5.98 -5.05 -2.46
CA ALA A 26 5.30 -3.89 -1.91
C ALA A 26 4.41 -4.25 -0.72
N CYS A 27 4.26 -3.30 0.20
CA CYS A 27 3.22 -3.29 1.22
C CYS A 27 2.12 -2.29 0.80
N TYR A 28 0.90 -2.79 0.57
CA TYR A 28 -0.24 -1.96 0.21
C TYR A 28 -1.10 -1.68 1.44
N TYR A 29 -1.40 -0.40 1.70
CA TYR A 29 -2.17 0.05 2.85
C TYR A 29 -3.29 1.02 2.41
N PRO A 30 -4.52 0.51 2.16
CA PRO A 30 -5.69 1.34 1.98
C PRO A 30 -6.19 1.94 3.30
N ALA A 31 -6.83 3.10 3.24
CA ALA A 31 -7.27 3.89 4.40
C ALA A 31 -6.12 4.13 5.41
N SER A 32 -4.94 4.47 4.87
CA SER A 32 -3.70 4.53 5.66
C SER A 32 -3.59 5.76 6.55
N GLY A 33 -4.25 6.87 6.19
CA GLY A 33 -3.86 8.19 6.67
C GLY A 33 -2.34 8.37 6.62
N PHE A 34 -1.74 8.81 7.74
CA PHE A 34 -0.29 8.91 7.93
C PHE A 34 0.26 7.86 8.91
N ASP A 35 -0.40 6.69 9.01
CA ASP A 35 0.00 5.67 9.97
C ASP A 35 1.35 5.04 9.60
N GLY A 36 2.40 5.42 10.32
CA GLY A 36 3.76 4.89 10.14
C GLY A 36 3.98 3.48 10.71
N ARG A 37 2.99 2.86 11.34
CA ARG A 37 3.15 1.54 12.00
C ARG A 37 3.53 0.43 11.02
N PRO A 38 2.92 0.26 9.82
CA PRO A 38 3.34 -0.78 8.89
C PRO A 38 4.77 -0.62 8.38
N ILE A 39 5.21 0.63 8.11
CA ILE A 39 6.61 0.93 7.77
C ILE A 39 7.53 0.50 8.90
N ARG A 40 7.21 0.91 10.13
CA ARG A 40 7.99 0.54 11.32
C ARG A 40 8.03 -0.97 11.55
N TYR A 41 6.92 -1.67 11.36
CA TYR A 41 6.85 -3.13 11.51
C TYR A 41 7.75 -3.83 10.49
N CYS A 42 7.61 -3.49 9.20
CA CYS A 42 8.40 -4.11 8.13
C CYS A 42 9.89 -3.82 8.28
N ASN A 43 10.24 -2.59 8.68
CA ASN A 43 11.64 -2.17 8.81
C ASN A 43 12.32 -2.70 10.09
N LEU A 44 11.60 -2.85 11.21
CA LEU A 44 12.22 -3.22 12.49
C LEU A 44 12.00 -4.67 12.91
N ILE A 45 10.86 -5.25 12.54
CA ILE A 45 10.42 -6.56 13.06
C ILE A 45 10.44 -7.61 11.95
N ALA A 46 9.88 -7.29 10.79
CA ALA A 46 9.70 -8.21 9.69
C ALA A 46 10.69 -7.96 8.55
N GLN A 47 11.95 -7.70 8.87
CA GLN A 47 13.01 -7.41 7.89
C GLN A 47 13.20 -8.55 6.87
N ASN A 48 12.91 -9.79 7.29
CA ASN A 48 12.93 -10.96 6.41
C ASN A 48 11.89 -10.90 5.27
N LEU A 49 10.87 -10.03 5.38
CA LEU A 49 9.91 -9.80 4.30
C LEU A 49 10.48 -8.92 3.18
N ASP A 50 11.64 -8.28 3.36
CA ASP A 50 12.31 -7.45 2.34
C ASP A 50 11.37 -6.41 1.70
N ILE A 51 10.52 -5.79 2.54
CA ILE A 51 9.62 -4.71 2.11
C ILE A 51 10.37 -3.39 2.20
N GLN A 52 10.51 -2.72 1.07
CA GLN A 52 11.11 -1.38 0.99
C GLN A 52 10.21 -0.39 0.25
N ASN A 53 9.11 -0.87 -0.32
CA ASN A 53 8.15 -0.07 -1.06
C ASN A 53 6.81 -0.12 -0.34
N PHE A 54 6.32 1.04 0.08
CA PHE A 54 5.05 1.19 0.76
C PHE A 54 4.11 1.98 -0.13
N ILE A 55 2.90 1.47 -0.32
CA ILE A 55 1.89 2.08 -1.18
C ILE A 55 0.69 2.41 -0.31
N TYR A 56 0.56 3.69 0.01
CA TYR A 56 -0.48 4.22 0.89
C TYR A 56 -1.60 4.80 0.05
N CYS A 57 -2.83 4.50 0.41
CA CYS A 57 -4.00 4.95 -0.34
C CYS A 57 -5.08 5.48 0.58
N ASP A 58 -5.41 6.77 0.48
CA ASP A 58 -6.42 7.38 1.33
C ASP A 58 -7.09 8.59 0.65
N PHE A 59 -8.39 8.50 0.36
CA PHE A 59 -9.14 9.57 -0.29
C PHE A 59 -9.48 10.75 0.63
N ALA A 60 -9.29 10.65 1.93
CA ALA A 60 -9.55 11.71 2.89
C ALA A 60 -8.35 12.69 2.97
N VAL A 61 -7.13 12.21 2.75
CA VAL A 61 -5.89 12.99 2.86
C VAL A 61 -5.61 13.84 1.63
N ASP A 62 -5.56 15.16 1.78
CA ASP A 62 -5.28 16.08 0.68
C ASP A 62 -3.77 16.36 0.50
N ALA A 63 -3.41 17.04 -0.58
CA ALA A 63 -2.00 17.28 -0.94
C ALA A 63 -1.29 18.19 0.09
N ASN A 64 -2.01 19.10 0.75
CA ASN A 64 -1.43 19.96 1.77
C ASN A 64 -1.14 19.17 3.05
N ALA A 65 -2.07 18.30 3.45
CA ALA A 65 -1.87 17.38 4.56
C ALA A 65 -0.66 16.47 4.31
N LEU A 66 -0.52 15.90 3.11
CA LEU A 66 0.65 15.08 2.76
C LEU A 66 1.96 15.89 2.86
N ARG A 67 2.00 17.09 2.29
CA ARG A 67 3.19 17.96 2.35
C ARG A 67 3.58 18.32 3.78
N ALA A 68 2.60 18.48 4.67
CA ALA A 68 2.83 18.81 6.07
C ALA A 68 3.33 17.61 6.90
N GLN A 69 3.14 16.37 6.44
CA GLN A 69 3.44 15.15 7.19
C GLN A 69 4.60 14.34 6.58
N GLN A 70 5.06 14.69 5.39
CA GLN A 70 6.10 13.93 4.68
C GLN A 70 7.46 13.88 5.40
N GLU A 71 7.72 14.72 6.40
CA GLU A 71 8.99 14.72 7.16
C GLU A 71 8.88 14.03 8.53
N ASP A 72 7.73 13.46 8.88
CA ASP A 72 7.45 12.94 10.24
C ASP A 72 7.96 11.50 10.47
N PHE A 73 8.72 10.93 9.53
CA PHE A 73 9.30 9.59 9.68
C PHE A 73 10.53 9.61 10.57
N THR A 74 10.35 9.25 11.84
CA THR A 74 11.44 9.21 12.83
C THR A 74 12.62 8.37 12.35
N GLY A 75 13.80 8.99 12.30
CA GLY A 75 15.07 8.37 11.88
C GLY A 75 15.25 8.23 10.38
N TYR A 76 14.36 8.83 9.57
CA TYR A 76 14.51 8.93 8.13
C TYR A 76 14.35 10.39 7.68
N ARG A 77 15.03 10.74 6.59
CA ARG A 77 14.96 12.07 5.95
C ARG A 77 14.50 11.93 4.52
N LEU A 78 13.71 12.90 4.03
CA LEU A 78 13.24 12.90 2.65
C LEU A 78 14.40 13.21 1.68
N VAL A 79 14.67 12.29 0.76
CA VAL A 79 15.70 12.46 -0.29
C VAL A 79 15.15 13.25 -1.46
N GLY A 80 13.94 12.90 -1.89
CA GLY A 80 13.25 13.50 -3.03
C GLY A 80 11.79 13.04 -3.10
N THR A 81 11.01 13.81 -3.85
CA THR A 81 9.61 13.51 -4.13
C THR A 81 9.29 13.83 -5.58
N ARG A 82 8.31 13.14 -6.14
CA ARG A 82 7.77 13.36 -7.48
C ARG A 82 6.26 13.23 -7.45
N GLU A 83 5.58 14.19 -8.06
CA GLU A 83 4.17 14.05 -8.41
C GLU A 83 4.04 13.18 -9.66
N LEU A 84 3.14 12.22 -9.62
CA LEU A 84 2.93 11.24 -10.68
C LEU A 84 1.64 11.52 -11.44
N GLN A 85 1.68 11.28 -12.74
CA GLN A 85 0.51 11.30 -13.60
C GLN A 85 -0.17 9.93 -13.63
N PRO A 86 -1.46 9.83 -13.98
CA PRO A 86 -2.12 8.54 -14.16
C PRO A 86 -1.35 7.58 -15.08
N SER A 87 -0.74 8.10 -16.15
CA SER A 87 0.08 7.30 -17.08
C SER A 87 1.37 6.74 -16.47
N ASP A 88 1.85 7.31 -15.36
CA ASP A 88 2.98 6.72 -14.61
C ASP A 88 2.54 5.49 -13.82
N LEU A 89 1.27 5.41 -13.42
CA LEU A 89 0.72 4.33 -12.58
C LEU A 89 0.03 3.22 -13.37
N VAL A 90 -0.61 3.58 -14.47
CA VAL A 90 -1.35 2.68 -15.37
C VAL A 90 -0.92 2.93 -16.82
N PRO A 91 0.36 2.67 -17.17
CA PRO A 91 0.91 2.99 -18.50
C PRO A 91 0.18 2.28 -19.65
N ASN A 92 -0.44 1.12 -19.38
CA ASN A 92 -1.22 0.35 -20.35
C ASN A 92 -2.74 0.60 -20.24
N GLY A 93 -3.14 1.59 -19.42
CA GLY A 93 -4.53 1.84 -19.06
C GLY A 93 -5.06 0.87 -18.00
N TRP A 94 -6.22 1.20 -17.44
CA TRP A 94 -6.93 0.38 -16.48
C TRP A 94 -8.44 0.48 -16.72
N GLN A 95 -9.11 -0.67 -16.67
CA GLN A 95 -10.56 -0.76 -16.68
C GLN A 95 -11.03 -1.29 -15.34
N GLN A 96 -11.86 -0.51 -14.65
CA GLN A 96 -12.40 -0.89 -13.36
C GLN A 96 -13.32 -2.10 -13.46
N VAL A 97 -13.13 -3.06 -12.55
CA VAL A 97 -14.04 -4.18 -12.32
C VAL A 97 -14.66 -4.00 -10.93
N LEU A 98 -15.96 -3.78 -10.85
CA LEU A 98 -16.62 -3.65 -9.55
C LEU A 98 -16.75 -5.04 -8.90
N PRO A 99 -16.31 -5.20 -7.63
CA PRO A 99 -16.63 -6.39 -6.85
C PRO A 99 -18.15 -6.64 -6.82
N PRO A 100 -18.62 -7.90 -6.86
CA PRO A 100 -20.04 -8.22 -6.91
C PRO A 100 -20.87 -7.67 -5.75
N SER A 101 -20.24 -7.43 -4.60
CA SER A 101 -20.86 -6.85 -3.40
C SER A 101 -21.08 -5.34 -3.50
N ILE A 102 -20.50 -4.64 -4.49
CA ILE A 102 -20.68 -3.21 -4.69
C ILE A 102 -21.87 -2.95 -5.62
N ASN A 103 -22.85 -2.19 -5.13
CA ASN A 103 -23.87 -1.61 -6.00
C ASN A 103 -23.31 -0.45 -6.81
N LYS A 104 -23.41 -0.53 -8.15
CA LYS A 104 -22.83 0.45 -9.07
C LYS A 104 -23.43 1.85 -8.91
N GLU A 105 -24.75 1.96 -8.77
CA GLU A 105 -25.41 3.27 -8.66
C GLU A 105 -24.97 4.01 -7.39
N GLN A 106 -24.94 3.30 -6.25
CA GLN A 106 -24.46 3.81 -4.98
C GLN A 106 -22.99 4.18 -5.05
N TYR A 107 -22.16 3.34 -5.68
CA TYR A 107 -20.75 3.63 -5.88
C TYR A 107 -20.57 4.95 -6.64
N MET A 108 -21.21 5.11 -7.79
CA MET A 108 -21.10 6.33 -8.61
C MET A 108 -21.57 7.61 -7.91
N GLN A 109 -22.51 7.52 -6.97
CA GLN A 109 -22.97 8.67 -6.17
C GLN A 109 -21.94 9.10 -5.10
N THR A 110 -20.98 8.25 -4.77
CA THR A 110 -20.07 8.42 -3.62
C THR A 110 -18.64 8.72 -4.01
N ILE A 111 -18.25 8.43 -5.27
CA ILE A 111 -16.94 8.80 -5.79
C ILE A 111 -16.77 10.32 -5.67
N LYS A 112 -15.81 10.75 -4.84
CA LYS A 112 -15.43 12.16 -4.71
C LYS A 112 -14.85 12.67 -6.03
N ASP A 113 -14.91 13.99 -6.21
CA ASP A 113 -14.45 14.66 -7.43
C ASP A 113 -13.05 14.16 -7.86
N PRO A 114 -12.93 13.49 -9.03
CA PRO A 114 -11.66 13.00 -9.57
C PRO A 114 -10.60 14.09 -9.67
N LYS A 115 -11.00 15.36 -9.80
CA LYS A 115 -10.11 16.52 -9.86
C LYS A 115 -9.25 16.72 -8.61
N THR A 116 -9.58 16.06 -7.50
CA THR A 116 -8.80 16.14 -6.27
C THR A 116 -7.79 15.00 -6.11
N SER A 117 -7.80 14.01 -7.01
CA SER A 117 -6.90 12.86 -6.94
C SER A 117 -5.46 13.28 -7.23
N PHE A 118 -4.51 12.69 -6.52
CA PHE A 118 -3.08 12.88 -6.78
C PHE A 118 -2.31 11.61 -6.41
N ALA A 119 -1.08 11.52 -6.92
CA ALA A 119 -0.12 10.53 -6.50
C ALA A 119 1.25 11.18 -6.31
N HIS A 120 1.91 10.88 -5.19
CA HIS A 120 3.26 11.30 -4.90
C HIS A 120 4.13 10.09 -4.58
N TRP A 121 5.28 10.01 -5.22
CA TRP A 121 6.34 9.08 -4.86
C TRP A 121 7.40 9.81 -4.06
N LEU A 122 7.64 9.33 -2.85
CA LEU A 122 8.61 9.88 -1.90
C LEU A 122 9.67 8.83 -1.60
N VAL A 123 10.93 9.23 -1.57
CA VAL A 123 12.04 8.35 -1.20
C VAL A 123 12.72 8.90 0.05
N TYR A 124 12.89 8.02 1.03
CA TYR A 124 13.44 8.32 2.33
C TYR A 124 14.80 7.64 2.49
N GLU A 125 15.68 8.28 3.26
CA GLU A 125 16.98 7.73 3.62
C GLU A 125 17.14 7.75 5.13
N ARG A 126 17.67 6.67 5.69
CA ARG A 126 17.95 6.57 7.11
C ARG A 126 18.95 7.66 7.52
N ALA A 127 18.64 8.35 8.62
CA ALA A 127 19.54 9.34 9.19
C ALA A 127 20.80 8.65 9.75
N PRO A 128 21.98 9.29 9.68
CA PRO A 128 23.24 8.68 10.09
C PRO A 128 23.31 8.33 11.58
N ASP A 129 22.47 8.94 12.40
CA ASP A 129 22.38 8.69 13.84
C ASP A 129 21.64 7.37 14.18
N PHE A 130 21.06 6.71 13.18
CA PHE A 130 20.30 5.46 13.32
C PHE A 130 21.05 4.31 12.64
N GLY A 131 21.21 3.19 13.33
CA GLY A 131 21.93 2.03 12.83
C GLY A 131 21.11 1.11 11.91
N THR A 132 21.71 0.01 11.48
CA THR A 132 21.09 -1.00 10.60
C THR A 132 19.83 -1.61 11.18
N GLU A 133 19.73 -1.65 12.51
CA GLU A 133 18.54 -2.09 13.25
C GLU A 133 17.31 -1.22 13.01
N HIS A 134 17.48 0.02 12.54
CA HIS A 134 16.39 0.95 12.24
C HIS A 134 15.72 0.72 10.88
N GLY A 135 16.18 -0.27 10.09
CA GLY A 135 15.57 -0.69 8.82
C GLY A 135 16.51 -0.70 7.61
N PRO A 136 16.02 -0.49 6.39
CA PRO A 136 16.87 -0.35 5.21
C PRO A 136 17.55 1.03 5.16
N ASP A 137 18.60 1.16 4.33
CA ASP A 137 19.22 2.48 4.07
C ASP A 137 18.21 3.45 3.46
N ARG A 138 17.34 2.93 2.59
CA ARG A 138 16.26 3.68 1.95
C ARG A 138 14.99 2.86 1.85
N PHE A 139 13.87 3.55 1.91
CA PHE A 139 12.56 3.01 1.54
C PHE A 139 11.81 4.04 0.70
N SER A 140 10.78 3.59 -0.01
CA SER A 140 9.92 4.45 -0.78
C SER A 140 8.47 4.40 -0.31
N LEU A 141 7.79 5.52 -0.43
CA LEU A 141 6.37 5.68 -0.18
C LEU A 141 5.70 6.22 -1.44
N LEU A 142 4.83 5.42 -2.04
CA LEU A 142 3.88 5.88 -3.05
C LEU A 142 2.58 6.22 -2.34
N TYR A 143 2.27 7.50 -2.18
CA TYR A 143 1.04 7.97 -1.57
C TYR A 143 0.03 8.36 -2.65
N ILE A 144 -1.17 7.77 -2.60
CA ILE A 144 -2.23 8.02 -3.58
C ILE A 144 -3.49 8.48 -2.85
N ARG A 145 -4.00 9.64 -3.22
CA ARG A 145 -5.36 10.02 -2.82
C ARG A 145 -6.35 9.34 -3.75
N GLY A 146 -6.83 8.18 -3.35
CA GLY A 146 -7.73 7.33 -4.13
C GLY A 146 -8.59 6.42 -3.25
N GLU A 147 -9.50 5.69 -3.88
CA GLU A 147 -10.27 4.64 -3.23
C GLU A 147 -9.47 3.34 -3.24
N GLY A 148 -9.45 2.63 -2.10
CA GLY A 148 -8.54 1.50 -1.88
C GLY A 148 -8.72 0.33 -2.85
N VAL A 149 -9.95 -0.07 -3.13
CA VAL A 149 -10.23 -1.22 -4.01
C VAL A 149 -9.88 -0.89 -5.46
N ALA A 150 -10.31 0.28 -5.95
CA ALA A 150 -9.97 0.79 -7.27
C ALA A 150 -8.46 0.95 -7.46
N THR A 151 -7.77 1.53 -6.47
CA THR A 151 -6.32 1.74 -6.52
C THR A 151 -5.57 0.42 -6.51
N TYR A 152 -6.03 -0.57 -5.74
CA TYR A 152 -5.47 -1.93 -5.80
C TYR A 152 -5.55 -2.51 -7.21
N GLN A 153 -6.73 -2.46 -7.87
CA GLN A 153 -6.86 -2.98 -9.24
C GLN A 153 -5.99 -2.20 -10.22
N ALA A 154 -6.03 -0.87 -10.14
CA ALA A 154 -5.27 0.00 -11.01
C ALA A 154 -3.78 -0.33 -10.93
N LEU A 155 -3.22 -0.44 -9.73
CA LEU A 155 -1.79 -0.71 -9.57
C LEU A 155 -1.43 -2.16 -9.85
N PHE A 156 -2.13 -3.13 -9.27
CA PHE A 156 -1.67 -4.51 -9.26
C PHE A 156 -2.21 -5.31 -10.44
N TRP A 157 -3.51 -5.20 -10.75
CA TRP A 157 -4.07 -5.97 -11.86
C TRP A 157 -3.57 -5.48 -13.21
N SER A 158 -3.53 -4.15 -13.42
CA SER A 158 -3.14 -3.59 -14.73
C SER A 158 -1.65 -3.71 -15.03
N ASN A 159 -0.81 -3.87 -14.00
CA ASN A 159 0.65 -4.00 -14.13
C ASN A 159 1.16 -5.42 -13.87
N HIS A 160 0.28 -6.42 -13.88
CA HIS A 160 0.63 -7.83 -13.68
C HIS A 160 1.41 -8.12 -12.39
N ALA A 161 1.00 -7.51 -11.28
CA ALA A 161 1.68 -7.58 -9.99
C ALA A 161 0.71 -7.96 -8.87
N ALA A 162 1.28 -8.26 -7.70
CA ALA A 162 0.57 -8.40 -6.43
C ALA A 162 1.45 -7.86 -5.30
N PRO A 163 0.89 -7.21 -4.27
CA PRO A 163 1.67 -6.82 -3.11
C PRO A 163 2.09 -8.05 -2.31
N LYS A 164 3.20 -7.93 -1.59
CA LYS A 164 3.66 -8.96 -0.66
C LYS A 164 2.95 -8.88 0.69
N VAL A 165 2.57 -7.67 1.10
CA VAL A 165 1.80 -7.44 2.33
C VAL A 165 0.60 -6.56 2.01
N LEU A 166 -0.57 -6.94 2.52
CA LEU A 166 -1.76 -6.09 2.55
C LEU A 166 -2.05 -5.70 3.99
N VAL A 167 -2.18 -4.41 4.25
CA VAL A 167 -2.66 -3.92 5.54
C VAL A 167 -4.17 -3.73 5.44
N VAL A 168 -4.90 -4.24 6.41
CA VAL A 168 -6.35 -4.19 6.50
C VAL A 168 -6.73 -3.52 7.82
N THR A 169 -7.50 -2.44 7.73
CA THR A 169 -8.00 -1.71 8.90
C THR A 169 -9.52 -1.69 8.89
N GLU A 170 -10.12 -1.85 10.08
CA GLU A 170 -11.57 -1.71 10.27
C GLU A 170 -12.03 -0.26 10.47
N HIS A 171 -11.20 0.72 10.12
CA HIS A 171 -11.59 2.12 10.28
C HIS A 171 -12.39 2.56 9.06
N GLY A 172 -13.68 2.88 9.30
CA GLY A 172 -14.69 3.36 8.35
C GLY A 172 -14.39 4.69 7.62
N PHE A 173 -13.12 5.01 7.39
CA PHE A 173 -12.70 6.06 6.47
C PHE A 173 -12.59 5.57 5.01
N GLY A 174 -12.88 4.28 4.75
CA GLY A 174 -12.99 3.71 3.39
C GLY A 174 -14.33 3.98 2.68
N GLY A 175 -15.27 4.70 3.31
CA GLY A 175 -16.65 4.78 2.81
C GLY A 175 -17.32 3.41 2.86
N TRP A 176 -18.06 3.02 1.81
CA TRP A 176 -18.79 1.74 1.74
C TRP A 176 -17.89 0.48 1.71
N CYS A 177 -16.57 0.64 1.62
CA CYS A 177 -15.59 -0.45 1.80
C CYS A 177 -15.19 -0.65 3.28
N ALA A 178 -15.98 -0.12 4.23
CA ALA A 178 -15.68 -0.07 5.67
C ALA A 178 -15.39 -1.42 6.34
N ASP A 179 -15.75 -2.53 5.70
CA ASP A 179 -15.45 -3.87 6.19
C ASP A 179 -14.33 -4.51 5.34
N PHE A 180 -13.17 -3.86 5.26
CA PHE A 180 -12.03 -4.42 4.52
C PHE A 180 -11.59 -5.80 5.05
N GLY A 181 -11.94 -6.10 6.30
CA GLY A 181 -11.63 -7.36 6.99
C GLY A 181 -12.51 -8.53 6.58
N ALA A 182 -13.78 -8.31 6.22
CA ALA A 182 -14.71 -9.42 6.00
C ALA A 182 -14.39 -10.24 4.75
N VAL A 183 -14.60 -11.55 4.88
CA VAL A 183 -14.58 -12.48 3.74
C VAL A 183 -15.67 -12.06 2.75
N GLY A 184 -15.30 -11.93 1.48
CA GLY A 184 -16.20 -11.46 0.41
C GLY A 184 -16.42 -9.95 0.37
N ALA A 185 -15.84 -9.19 1.30
CA ALA A 185 -15.82 -7.73 1.20
C ALA A 185 -15.00 -7.27 -0.02
N PRO A 186 -15.23 -6.05 -0.54
CA PRO A 186 -14.58 -5.56 -1.75
C PRO A 186 -13.04 -5.73 -1.81
N LEU A 187 -12.32 -5.45 -0.73
CA LEU A 187 -10.85 -5.59 -0.69
C LEU A 187 -10.39 -7.05 -0.57
N ASN A 188 -11.12 -7.88 0.20
CA ASN A 188 -10.88 -9.32 0.19
C ASN A 188 -11.11 -9.88 -1.22
N TRP A 189 -12.24 -9.56 -1.85
CA TRP A 189 -12.56 -10.04 -3.19
C TRP A 189 -11.50 -9.65 -4.22
N VAL A 190 -11.07 -8.38 -4.26
CA VAL A 190 -10.10 -7.92 -5.26
C VAL A 190 -8.71 -8.54 -5.06
N SER A 191 -8.31 -8.79 -3.81
CA SER A 191 -7.02 -9.42 -3.51
C SER A 191 -7.04 -10.91 -3.84
N GLN A 192 -8.12 -11.63 -3.50
CA GLN A 192 -8.25 -13.06 -3.81
C GLN A 192 -8.47 -13.35 -5.32
N ASN A 193 -8.96 -12.38 -6.09
CA ASN A 193 -9.18 -12.52 -7.53
C ASN A 193 -8.04 -11.92 -8.38
N ASN A 194 -6.91 -11.55 -7.76
CA ASN A 194 -5.74 -11.11 -8.52
C ASN A 194 -5.04 -12.31 -9.18
N VAL A 195 -5.26 -12.48 -10.48
CA VAL A 195 -4.66 -13.58 -11.27
C VAL A 195 -3.12 -13.52 -11.34
N ASN A 196 -2.51 -12.39 -10.98
CA ASN A 196 -1.06 -12.20 -11.08
C ASN A 196 -0.30 -12.64 -9.83
N GLY A 197 -0.98 -12.99 -8.74
CA GLY A 197 -0.32 -13.47 -7.54
C GLY A 197 -1.24 -13.59 -6.34
N ILE A 198 -0.93 -14.57 -5.50
CA ILE A 198 -1.57 -14.73 -4.19
C ILE A 198 -0.88 -13.79 -3.22
N LEU A 199 -1.68 -13.15 -2.37
CA LEU A 199 -1.19 -12.31 -1.29
C LEU A 199 -0.51 -13.16 -0.21
N PRO A 200 0.81 -13.04 0.02
CA PRO A 200 1.50 -13.91 0.98
C PRO A 200 1.18 -13.56 2.43
N TYR A 201 1.04 -12.26 2.73
CA TYR A 201 0.83 -11.78 4.09
C TYR A 201 -0.30 -10.74 4.18
N VAL A 202 -1.08 -10.82 5.27
CA VAL A 202 -2.09 -9.82 5.63
C VAL A 202 -1.81 -9.32 7.05
N MET A 203 -1.89 -8.01 7.25
CA MET A 203 -1.82 -7.37 8.57
C MET A 203 -3.18 -6.76 8.92
N PHE A 204 -3.85 -7.25 9.96
CA PHE A 204 -5.13 -6.69 10.42
C PHE A 204 -4.96 -5.81 11.64
N ASN A 205 -5.44 -4.57 11.59
CA ASN A 205 -5.54 -3.69 12.75
C ASN A 205 -6.80 -4.03 13.57
N ASN A 206 -6.66 -4.22 14.89
CA ASN A 206 -7.73 -4.57 15.83
C ASN A 206 -8.42 -5.91 15.52
N GLY A 207 -7.63 -6.98 15.63
CA GLY A 207 -8.03 -8.40 15.58
C GLY A 207 -9.52 -8.70 15.64
N ALA A 208 -10.10 -9.10 14.50
CA ALA A 208 -10.54 -10.47 14.27
C ALA A 208 -11.30 -10.55 12.95
N LEU A 209 -10.63 -10.96 11.87
CA LEU A 209 -11.23 -11.71 10.78
C LEU A 209 -10.12 -12.52 10.11
N ALA A 210 -10.05 -13.81 10.45
CA ALA A 210 -9.19 -14.76 9.77
C ALA A 210 -9.74 -14.95 8.35
N TRP A 211 -9.03 -14.46 7.35
CA TRP A 211 -9.31 -14.89 5.99
C TRP A 211 -9.06 -16.41 5.88
N PRO A 212 -9.90 -17.17 5.18
CA PRO A 212 -9.67 -18.59 4.97
C PRO A 212 -8.28 -18.83 4.40
N ASN A 213 -7.63 -19.92 4.80
CA ASN A 213 -6.27 -20.28 4.37
C ASN A 213 -5.16 -19.35 4.89
N TYR A 214 -5.44 -18.46 5.84
CA TYR A 214 -4.39 -17.68 6.52
C TYR A 214 -4.24 -18.13 7.96
N ARG A 215 -2.99 -18.19 8.43
CA ARG A 215 -2.65 -18.50 9.83
C ARG A 215 -1.97 -17.31 10.47
N GLN A 216 -2.40 -16.94 11.66
CA GLN A 216 -1.73 -15.92 12.45
C GLN A 216 -0.32 -16.39 12.83
N ILE A 217 0.68 -15.57 12.52
CA ILE A 217 2.09 -15.83 12.82
C ILE A 217 2.67 -14.84 13.85
N GLY A 218 1.92 -13.79 14.18
CA GLY A 218 2.35 -12.84 15.21
C GLY A 218 1.35 -11.73 15.48
N GLU A 219 1.72 -10.87 16.43
CA GLU A 219 1.03 -9.64 16.75
C GLU A 219 2.06 -8.57 17.09
N TRP A 220 1.82 -7.34 16.63
CA TRP A 220 2.64 -6.20 16.95
C TRP A 220 1.82 -4.91 16.96
N ASN A 221 1.78 -4.24 18.12
CA ASN A 221 1.28 -2.87 18.25
C ASN A 221 -0.16 -2.65 17.72
N GLY A 222 -1.04 -3.62 18.00
CA GLY A 222 -2.44 -3.64 17.55
C GLY A 222 -2.67 -4.28 16.18
N PHE A 223 -1.61 -4.68 15.47
CA PHE A 223 -1.72 -5.46 14.23
C PHE A 223 -1.50 -6.94 14.49
N THR A 224 -2.39 -7.78 13.97
CA THR A 224 -2.15 -9.23 13.85
C THR A 224 -1.61 -9.52 12.46
N ILE A 225 -0.60 -10.38 12.35
CA ILE A 225 0.06 -10.71 11.09
C ILE A 225 -0.24 -12.15 10.73
N TRP A 226 -0.66 -12.35 9.49
CA TRP A 226 -1.15 -13.61 8.99
C TRP A 226 -0.43 -14.00 7.71
N GLU A 227 -0.10 -15.27 7.60
CA GLU A 227 0.59 -15.86 6.44
C GLU A 227 -0.35 -16.80 5.71
N TYR A 228 -0.34 -16.74 4.38
CA TYR A 228 -1.10 -17.66 3.53
C TYR A 228 -0.52 -19.08 3.60
N MET A 229 -1.39 -20.05 3.89
CA MET A 229 -1.04 -21.45 4.12
C MET A 229 -1.27 -22.36 2.90
N GLY A 230 -1.81 -21.82 1.81
CA GLY A 230 -2.34 -22.65 0.71
C GLY A 230 -3.80 -23.07 0.94
N PRO A 231 -4.50 -23.55 -0.09
CA PRO A 231 -5.87 -24.03 0.05
C PRO A 231 -5.93 -25.21 1.05
N GLU A 232 -6.92 -25.21 1.95
CA GLU A 232 -7.17 -26.37 2.83
C GLU A 232 -7.58 -27.61 2.00
N GLY A 233 -6.67 -28.58 1.90
CA GLY A 233 -6.93 -29.93 1.36
C GLY A 233 -6.66 -30.09 -0.15
N GLU A 234 -5.45 -30.53 -0.48
CA GLU A 234 -5.17 -31.40 -1.64
C GLU A 234 -4.59 -32.73 -1.15
#